data_AF-A0A950XVW3-F1
#
_entry.id   AF-A0A950XVW3-F1
#
_cell.length_a   1.000
_cell.length_b   1.000
_cell.length_c   1.000
_cell.angle_alpha   90.00
_cell.angle_beta   90.00
_cell.angle_gamma   90.00
#
_symmetry.space_group_name_H-M   'P 1'
#
loop_
_entity.id
_entity.type
_entity.pdbx_description
1 polymer ?
#
loop_
_entity_poly.entity_id
_entity_poly.type
_entity_poly.pdbx_seq_one_letter_code
_entity_poly.pdbx_strand_id
1 'polypeptide(L)'
;MSSTPYSSPEASQALPFPGASGRGLRAAVIDSGVNARHPHIRGVSGGVSVFGPGELEEDSFVDMLGHGTAVMAAIQEKAPDADYFAVKLFHNSLRTSTPALIAAIEWSLAKGVDVVNLSLGTLKLEYQSRFRALIENAAARGTIIVAAYEANGQLCLPGSLPGVIGVGLDWDCPRDRYYLKNGCYYASGYPRSLPGMPRERNLHGISFAVANMTGFVLRARESVNADLLGAALASEAGV
;
A
#
# COMPACT_ATOMS: atom_id res chain seq x y z
N MET A 1 18.30 -17.20 37.92
CA MET A 1 18.32 -16.30 36.75
C MET A 1 18.70 -17.15 35.55
N SER A 2 17.71 -17.66 34.81
CA SER A 2 17.93 -18.53 33.65
C SER A 2 17.86 -17.66 32.40
N SER A 3 18.99 -17.52 31.70
CA SER A 3 19.09 -16.85 30.41
C SER A 3 18.62 -17.81 29.31
N THR A 4 17.48 -17.50 28.69
CA THR A 4 17.09 -18.12 27.42
C THR A 4 18.03 -17.62 26.31
N PRO A 5 18.56 -18.52 25.46
CA PRO A 5 19.44 -18.12 24.37
C PRO A 5 18.65 -17.45 23.24
N TYR A 6 19.27 -16.42 22.67
CA TYR A 6 18.85 -15.73 21.45
C TYR A 6 18.70 -16.75 20.31
N SER A 7 17.46 -16.99 19.87
CA SER A 7 17.15 -17.82 18.72
C SER A 7 17.77 -17.23 17.45
N SER A 8 18.40 -18.10 16.67
CA SER A 8 19.03 -17.89 15.36
C SER A 8 18.23 -17.01 14.39
N PRO A 9 18.88 -16.34 13.42
CA PRO A 9 18.18 -15.60 12.38
C PRO A 9 17.29 -16.56 11.59
N GLU A 10 15.97 -16.38 11.68
CA GLU A 10 15.00 -17.15 10.91
C GLU A 10 15.41 -17.12 9.44
N ALA A 11 15.51 -18.32 8.83
CA ALA A 11 15.69 -18.45 7.40
C ALA A 11 14.60 -17.64 6.70
N SER A 12 15.00 -16.66 5.88
CA SER A 12 14.09 -15.88 5.02
C SER A 12 13.20 -16.85 4.27
N GLN A 13 11.91 -16.89 4.60
CA GLN A 13 10.96 -17.71 3.86
C GLN A 13 10.62 -16.99 2.56
N ALA A 14 10.19 -17.76 1.55
CA ALA A 14 9.76 -17.18 0.28
C ALA A 14 8.53 -16.30 0.51
N LEU A 15 8.48 -15.15 -0.15
CA LEU A 15 7.30 -14.28 -0.14
C LEU A 15 6.07 -15.05 -0.64
N PRO A 16 4.86 -14.75 -0.12
CA PRO A 16 3.60 -15.20 -0.70
C PRO A 16 3.57 -14.95 -2.20
N PHE A 17 2.97 -15.89 -2.93
CA PHE A 17 2.89 -15.87 -4.40
C PHE A 17 4.29 -15.87 -5.04
N PRO A 18 5.08 -16.94 -4.89
CA PRO A 18 6.43 -17.03 -5.44
C PRO A 18 6.41 -16.84 -6.96
N GLY A 19 7.42 -16.17 -7.51
CA GLY A 19 7.51 -15.85 -8.94
C GLY A 19 6.79 -14.57 -9.38
N ALA A 20 5.75 -14.14 -8.66
CA ALA A 20 5.12 -12.85 -8.89
C ALA A 20 6.06 -11.68 -8.51
N SER A 21 5.87 -10.52 -9.12
CA SER A 21 6.68 -9.32 -8.97
C SER A 21 5.88 -8.01 -9.08
N GLY A 22 4.56 -8.08 -9.26
CA GLY A 22 3.67 -6.97 -9.60
C GLY A 22 3.65 -6.64 -11.09
N ARG A 23 4.22 -7.49 -11.96
CA ARG A 23 4.41 -7.17 -13.38
C ARG A 23 3.10 -6.88 -14.09
N GLY A 24 3.08 -5.80 -14.87
CA GLY A 24 1.92 -5.40 -15.67
C GLY A 24 0.77 -4.80 -14.85
N LEU A 25 0.98 -4.58 -13.54
CA LEU A 25 0.03 -3.90 -12.67
C LEU A 25 0.47 -2.47 -12.40
N ARG A 26 -0.51 -1.61 -12.12
CA ARG A 26 -0.33 -0.19 -11.83
C ARG A 26 -0.77 0.11 -10.41
N ALA A 27 0.04 0.82 -9.63
CA ALA A 27 -0.27 1.14 -8.24
C ALA A 27 -0.15 2.64 -7.96
N ALA A 28 -1.13 3.23 -7.28
CA ALA A 28 -1.01 4.59 -6.72
C ALA A 28 -0.64 4.51 -5.24
N VAL A 29 0.33 5.32 -4.82
CA VAL A 29 0.76 5.45 -3.41
C VAL A 29 0.44 6.85 -2.93
N ILE A 30 -0.60 6.95 -2.11
CA ILE A 30 -1.07 8.22 -1.53
C ILE A 30 -0.32 8.44 -0.21
N ASP A 31 0.62 9.40 -0.21
CA ASP A 31 1.46 9.72 0.94
C ASP A 31 2.05 11.14 0.82
N SER A 32 3.27 11.39 1.30
CA SER A 32 3.98 12.67 1.31
C SER A 32 4.73 12.99 0.01
N GLY A 33 4.60 12.12 -0.99
CA GLY A 33 5.33 12.16 -2.26
C GLY A 33 6.38 11.05 -2.35
N VAL A 34 7.18 11.06 -3.41
CA VAL A 34 8.35 10.18 -3.56
C VAL A 34 9.54 10.95 -4.13
N ASN A 35 10.72 10.75 -3.54
CA ASN A 35 11.98 11.11 -4.19
C ASN A 35 12.37 10.00 -5.18
N ALA A 36 12.00 10.16 -6.44
CA ALA A 36 12.25 9.17 -7.50
C ALA A 36 13.74 8.88 -7.77
N ARG A 37 14.66 9.74 -7.29
CA ARG A 37 16.11 9.54 -7.43
C ARG A 37 16.73 8.81 -6.24
N HIS A 38 15.93 8.46 -5.24
CA HIS A 38 16.43 7.78 -4.05
C HIS A 38 16.92 6.35 -4.39
N PRO A 39 18.07 5.87 -3.89
CA PRO A 39 18.66 4.58 -4.30
C PRO A 39 17.79 3.32 -4.05
N HIS A 40 16.76 3.43 -3.20
CA HIS A 40 15.82 2.34 -2.91
C HIS A 40 14.53 2.40 -3.75
N ILE A 41 14.38 3.41 -4.61
CA ILE A 41 13.26 3.52 -5.54
C ILE A 41 13.70 2.95 -6.88
N ARG A 42 12.95 1.97 -7.38
CA ARG A 42 13.20 1.26 -8.64
C ARG A 42 12.62 1.98 -9.85
N GLY A 43 11.65 2.88 -9.63
CA GLY A 43 11.03 3.70 -10.66
C GLY A 43 9.73 4.35 -10.16
N VAL A 44 9.32 5.43 -10.79
CA VAL A 44 8.00 6.07 -10.60
C VAL A 44 7.54 6.51 -11.97
N SER A 45 6.36 6.05 -12.39
CA SER A 45 5.79 6.27 -13.72
C SER A 45 5.08 7.63 -13.87
N GLY A 46 5.05 8.43 -12.80
CA GLY A 46 4.45 9.77 -12.75
C GLY A 46 3.80 10.03 -11.40
N GLY A 47 3.11 11.16 -11.27
CA GLY A 47 2.42 11.49 -10.03
C GLY A 47 1.77 12.85 -10.02
N VAL A 48 1.19 13.22 -8.88
CA VAL A 48 0.42 14.46 -8.71
C VAL A 48 0.56 14.98 -7.28
N SER A 49 0.50 16.30 -7.10
CA SER A 49 0.23 16.93 -5.80
C SER A 49 -1.26 17.22 -5.69
N VAL A 50 -1.88 16.86 -4.57
CA VAL A 50 -3.31 17.09 -4.32
C VAL A 50 -3.48 17.95 -3.07
N PHE A 51 -3.91 19.19 -3.26
CA PHE A 51 -4.15 20.14 -2.17
C PHE A 51 -5.62 20.11 -1.72
N GLY A 52 -6.52 19.79 -2.65
CA GLY A 52 -7.96 19.76 -2.43
C GLY A 52 -8.72 19.41 -3.72
N PRO A 53 -10.06 19.34 -3.65
CA PRO A 53 -10.89 19.13 -4.83
C PRO A 53 -10.61 20.21 -5.89
N GLY A 54 -10.20 19.80 -7.09
CA GLY A 54 -9.86 20.73 -8.19
C GLY A 54 -8.49 21.41 -8.08
N GLU A 55 -7.74 21.16 -7.00
CA GLU A 55 -6.41 21.72 -6.78
C GLU A 55 -5.36 20.62 -6.92
N LEU A 56 -5.08 20.26 -8.18
CA LEU A 56 -4.13 19.22 -8.55
C LEU A 56 -2.98 19.81 -9.38
N GLU A 57 -1.77 19.37 -9.08
CA GLU A 57 -0.56 19.74 -9.84
C GLU A 57 0.12 18.46 -10.34
N GLU A 58 -0.05 18.15 -11.63
CA GLU A 58 0.56 16.98 -12.27
C GLU A 58 2.09 17.09 -12.24
N ASP A 59 2.76 15.94 -12.14
CA ASP A 59 4.21 15.79 -12.04
C ASP A 59 4.88 16.52 -10.86
N SER A 60 4.09 17.04 -9.91
CA SER A 60 4.54 17.63 -8.66
C SER A 60 4.39 16.63 -7.51
N PHE A 61 5.32 15.69 -7.36
CA PHE A 61 5.19 14.63 -6.35
C PHE A 61 6.46 14.39 -5.53
N VAL A 62 7.42 15.32 -5.57
CA VAL A 62 8.68 15.18 -4.81
C VAL A 62 8.42 15.16 -3.31
N ASP A 63 8.96 14.14 -2.66
CA ASP A 63 8.89 13.95 -1.21
C ASP A 63 9.91 14.85 -0.49
N MET A 64 9.41 15.69 0.42
CA MET A 64 10.23 16.54 1.28
C MET A 64 10.29 16.02 2.72
N LEU A 65 9.47 15.02 3.07
CA LEU A 65 9.35 14.45 4.42
C LEU A 65 10.06 13.10 4.55
N GLY A 66 10.25 12.40 3.43
CA GLY A 66 10.93 11.10 3.35
C GLY A 66 10.03 9.89 3.64
N HIS A 67 8.86 10.10 4.26
CA HIS A 67 7.95 9.01 4.64
C HIS A 67 7.37 8.30 3.42
N GLY A 68 6.89 9.03 2.42
CA GLY A 68 6.29 8.45 1.22
C GLY A 68 7.32 7.73 0.36
N THR A 69 8.55 8.23 0.32
CA THR A 69 9.69 7.53 -0.30
C THR A 69 9.96 6.19 0.39
N ALA A 70 9.92 6.14 1.72
CA ALA A 70 10.13 4.91 2.47
C ALA A 70 8.97 3.91 2.30
N VAL A 71 7.73 4.38 2.28
CA VAL A 71 6.52 3.58 1.99
C VAL A 71 6.60 2.99 0.59
N MET A 72 6.87 3.81 -0.43
CA MET A 72 7.04 3.36 -1.81
C MET A 72 8.14 2.30 -1.93
N ALA A 73 9.30 2.54 -1.30
CA ALA A 73 10.40 1.58 -1.30
C ALA A 73 10.01 0.23 -0.68
N ALA A 74 9.20 0.22 0.39
CA ALA A 74 8.73 -1.01 1.04
C ALA A 74 7.77 -1.81 0.14
N ILE A 75 6.91 -1.13 -0.64
CA ILE A 75 6.03 -1.79 -1.61
C ILE A 75 6.86 -2.36 -2.76
N GLN A 76 7.74 -1.54 -3.34
CA GLN A 76 8.61 -1.91 -4.45
C GLN A 76 9.55 -3.05 -4.09
N GLU A 77 9.99 -3.17 -2.84
CA GLU A 77 10.78 -4.32 -2.36
C GLU A 77 10.09 -5.66 -2.65
N LYS A 78 8.77 -5.72 -2.43
CA LYS A 78 7.95 -6.93 -2.61
C LYS A 78 7.41 -7.11 -4.02
N ALA A 79 7.06 -6.01 -4.68
CA ALA A 79 6.51 -5.98 -6.03
C ALA A 79 7.35 -5.05 -6.94
N PRO A 80 8.59 -5.44 -7.30
CA PRO A 80 9.52 -4.57 -8.02
C PRO A 80 9.06 -4.11 -9.41
N ASP A 81 8.21 -4.87 -10.08
CA ASP A 81 7.97 -4.75 -11.52
C ASP A 81 6.59 -4.15 -11.85
N ALA A 82 5.88 -3.62 -10.84
CA ALA A 82 4.68 -2.82 -11.05
C ALA A 82 5.02 -1.38 -11.47
N ASP A 83 4.08 -0.72 -12.15
CA ASP A 83 4.14 0.69 -12.48
C ASP A 83 3.58 1.53 -11.34
N TYR A 84 4.39 2.43 -10.78
CA TYR A 84 4.03 3.18 -9.57
C TYR A 84 3.74 4.64 -9.85
N PHE A 85 2.63 5.15 -9.31
CA PHE A 85 2.24 6.55 -9.34
C PHE A 85 2.31 7.15 -7.94
N ALA A 86 3.02 8.26 -7.78
CA ALA A 86 3.13 8.96 -6.50
C ALA A 86 2.01 10.00 -6.38
N VAL A 87 1.20 9.91 -5.32
CA VAL A 87 0.14 10.88 -5.05
C VAL A 87 0.49 11.61 -3.75
N LYS A 88 1.00 12.83 -3.91
CA LYS A 88 1.47 13.67 -2.80
C LYS A 88 0.30 14.43 -2.20
N LEU A 89 0.03 14.16 -0.94
CA LEU A 89 -1.06 14.75 -0.16
C LEU A 89 -0.56 15.72 0.92
N PHE A 90 0.69 15.55 1.36
CA PHE A 90 1.31 16.34 2.41
C PHE A 90 2.34 17.30 1.81
N HIS A 91 2.34 18.55 2.28
CA HIS A 91 3.35 19.54 1.90
C HIS A 91 4.33 19.76 3.06
N ASN A 92 4.12 20.79 3.89
CA ASN A 92 5.05 21.18 4.96
C ASN A 92 4.68 20.60 6.34
N SER A 93 3.60 19.82 6.43
CA SER A 93 3.21 19.14 7.66
C SER A 93 2.34 17.91 7.33
N LEU A 94 2.26 16.95 8.25
CA LEU A 94 1.42 15.74 8.13
C LEU A 94 -0.09 16.03 8.32
N ARG A 95 -0.56 17.21 7.91
CA ARG A 95 -1.97 17.59 7.95
C ARG A 95 -2.52 17.64 6.54
N THR A 96 -3.58 16.89 6.32
CA THR A 96 -4.38 16.90 5.10
C THR A 96 -5.86 17.05 5.45
N SER A 97 -6.69 17.39 4.46
CA SER A 97 -8.14 17.45 4.60
C SER A 97 -8.78 16.18 4.03
N THR A 98 -9.90 15.74 4.61
CA THR A 98 -10.66 14.61 4.05
C THR A 98 -11.09 14.85 2.59
N PRO A 99 -11.49 16.07 2.17
CA PRO A 99 -11.73 16.36 0.76
C PRO A 99 -10.51 16.16 -0.14
N ALA A 100 -9.30 16.54 0.29
CA ALA A 100 -8.07 16.28 -0.48
C ALA A 100 -7.79 14.78 -0.59
N LEU A 101 -8.00 14.01 0.48
CA LEU A 101 -7.88 12.56 0.45
C LEU A 101 -8.87 11.92 -0.55
N ILE A 102 -10.12 12.39 -0.57
CA ILE A 102 -11.11 11.94 -1.56
C ILE A 102 -10.63 12.24 -2.98
N ALA A 103 -10.18 13.47 -3.24
CA ALA A 103 -9.66 13.87 -4.55
C ALA A 103 -8.44 13.03 -4.99
N ALA A 104 -7.56 12.66 -4.05
CA ALA A 104 -6.41 11.80 -4.32
C ALA A 104 -6.81 10.37 -4.71
N ILE A 105 -7.84 9.81 -4.06
CA ILE A 105 -8.42 8.52 -4.45
C ILE A 105 -9.07 8.64 -5.83
N GLU A 106 -9.88 9.68 -6.08
CA GLU A 106 -10.53 9.93 -7.37
C GLU A 106 -9.51 10.04 -8.51
N TRP A 107 -8.43 10.79 -8.31
CA TRP A 107 -7.33 10.88 -9.28
C TRP A 107 -6.72 9.51 -9.55
N SER A 108 -6.48 8.71 -8.51
CA SER A 108 -5.92 7.37 -8.64
C SER A 108 -6.84 6.46 -9.47
N LEU A 109 -8.15 6.51 -9.23
CA LEU A 109 -9.14 5.76 -10.00
C LEU A 109 -9.21 6.24 -11.46
N ALA A 110 -9.14 7.55 -11.69
CA ALA A 110 -9.11 8.13 -13.03
C ALA A 110 -7.84 7.75 -13.80
N LYS A 111 -6.70 7.62 -13.10
CA LYS A 111 -5.43 7.15 -13.68
C LYS A 111 -5.48 5.68 -14.09
N GLY A 112 -6.49 4.93 -13.64
CA GLY A 112 -6.70 3.52 -13.98
C GLY A 112 -5.67 2.61 -13.33
N VAL A 113 -5.38 2.84 -12.04
CA VAL A 113 -4.50 1.96 -11.27
C VAL A 113 -5.25 0.71 -10.79
N ASP A 114 -4.53 -0.40 -10.68
CA ASP A 114 -5.01 -1.67 -10.14
C ASP A 114 -5.11 -1.65 -8.61
N VAL A 115 -4.16 -0.98 -7.95
CA VAL A 115 -4.08 -0.94 -6.48
C VAL A 115 -3.85 0.48 -6.00
N VAL A 116 -4.59 0.90 -4.97
CA VAL A 116 -4.37 2.15 -4.24
C VAL A 116 -3.85 1.81 -2.85
N ASN A 117 -2.62 2.23 -2.54
CA ASN A 117 -2.05 2.18 -1.20
C ASN A 117 -2.40 3.46 -0.45
N LEU A 118 -3.08 3.31 0.68
CA LEU A 118 -3.50 4.42 1.51
C LEU A 118 -3.12 4.18 2.98
N SER A 119 -1.90 4.59 3.32
CA SER A 119 -1.31 4.46 4.66
C SER A 119 -1.80 5.50 5.67
N LEU A 120 -2.94 6.15 5.39
CA LEU A 120 -3.59 7.16 6.23
C LEU A 120 -5.12 7.03 6.15
N GLY A 121 -5.84 7.78 6.97
CA GLY A 121 -7.30 7.84 6.86
C GLY A 121 -7.88 8.90 7.78
N THR A 122 -9.20 8.85 7.99
CA THR A 122 -9.92 9.83 8.80
C THR A 122 -10.86 9.14 9.80
N LEU A 123 -10.97 9.74 10.98
CA LEU A 123 -11.95 9.36 12.01
C LEU A 123 -13.30 10.07 11.83
N LYS A 124 -13.40 10.98 10.84
CA LYS A 124 -14.60 11.76 10.56
C LYS A 124 -15.66 10.91 9.84
N LEU A 125 -16.53 10.27 10.63
CA LEU A 125 -17.57 9.37 10.13
C LEU A 125 -18.60 10.04 9.19
N GLU A 126 -18.73 11.36 9.23
CA GLU A 126 -19.58 12.14 8.30
C GLU A 126 -19.23 11.93 6.81
N TYR A 127 -18.01 11.49 6.50
CA TYR A 127 -17.57 11.17 5.13
C TYR A 127 -17.87 9.73 4.70
N GLN A 128 -18.49 8.90 5.55
CA GLN A 128 -18.69 7.47 5.27
C GLN A 128 -19.45 7.23 3.96
N SER A 129 -20.50 7.99 3.67
CA SER A 129 -21.27 7.84 2.43
C SER A 129 -20.42 8.14 1.19
N ARG A 130 -19.57 9.17 1.26
CA ARG A 130 -18.64 9.53 0.17
C ARG A 130 -17.59 8.45 -0.05
N PHE A 131 -17.01 7.90 1.02
CA PHE A 131 -16.06 6.80 0.89
C PHE A 131 -16.72 5.53 0.34
N ARG A 132 -17.97 5.21 0.72
CA ARG A 132 -18.71 4.08 0.13
C ARG A 132 -18.86 4.23 -1.39
N ALA A 133 -19.26 5.41 -1.85
CA ALA A 133 -19.37 5.67 -3.29
C ALA A 133 -18.02 5.53 -4.03
N LEU A 134 -16.91 5.96 -3.40
CA LEU A 134 -15.56 5.76 -3.96
C LEU A 134 -15.17 4.29 -4.03
N ILE A 135 -15.49 3.51 -3.00
CA ILE A 135 -15.20 2.07 -2.95
C ILE A 135 -16.02 1.33 -4.02
N GLU A 136 -17.28 1.69 -4.21
CA GLU A 136 -18.13 1.15 -5.28
C GLU A 136 -17.57 1.47 -6.67
N ASN A 137 -17.10 2.72 -6.88
CA ASN A 137 -16.44 3.11 -8.13
C ASN A 137 -15.11 2.37 -8.35
N ALA A 138 -14.32 2.18 -7.29
CA ALA A 138 -13.10 1.39 -7.35
C ALA A 138 -13.39 -0.06 -7.75
N ALA A 139 -14.38 -0.69 -7.11
CA ALA A 139 -14.82 -2.05 -7.42
C ALA A 139 -15.31 -2.18 -8.87
N ALA A 140 -16.11 -1.23 -9.37
CA ALA A 140 -16.58 -1.22 -10.75
C ALA A 140 -15.45 -1.13 -11.79
N ARG A 141 -14.29 -0.58 -11.41
CA ARG A 141 -13.08 -0.49 -12.25
C ARG A 141 -12.09 -1.64 -12.01
N GLY A 142 -12.39 -2.54 -11.09
CA GLY A 142 -11.46 -3.56 -10.63
C GLY A 142 -10.27 -3.00 -9.87
N THR A 143 -10.32 -1.79 -9.33
CA THR A 143 -9.27 -1.22 -8.47
C THR A 143 -9.44 -1.69 -7.02
N ILE A 144 -8.36 -2.14 -6.40
CA ILE A 144 -8.32 -2.56 -5.00
C ILE A 144 -7.78 -1.41 -4.15
N ILE A 145 -8.48 -1.06 -3.07
CA ILE A 145 -7.98 -0.11 -2.07
C ILE A 145 -7.42 -0.89 -0.89
N VAL A 146 -6.18 -0.58 -0.49
CA VAL A 146 -5.52 -1.11 0.70
C VAL A 146 -5.29 0.04 1.66
N ALA A 147 -5.85 -0.03 2.88
CA ALA A 147 -5.81 1.10 3.80
C ALA A 147 -5.73 0.69 5.26
N ALA A 148 -5.25 1.59 6.13
CA ALA A 148 -5.21 1.38 7.56
C ALA A 148 -6.63 1.15 8.11
N TYR A 149 -6.86 0.02 8.78
CA TYR A 149 -8.16 -0.37 9.34
C TYR A 149 -8.54 0.49 10.55
N GLU A 150 -7.56 0.81 11.38
CA GLU A 150 -7.75 1.62 12.59
C GLU A 150 -6.58 2.57 12.80
N ALA A 151 -6.83 3.61 13.59
CA ALA A 151 -5.82 4.52 14.12
C ALA A 151 -6.08 4.70 15.62
N ASN A 152 -5.09 4.33 16.45
CA ASN A 152 -5.17 4.41 17.92
C ASN A 152 -6.41 3.72 18.51
N GLY A 153 -6.74 2.51 18.02
CA GLY A 153 -7.88 1.72 18.47
C GLY A 153 -9.25 2.22 18.00
N GLN A 154 -9.29 3.22 17.11
CA GLN A 154 -10.53 3.70 16.49
C GLN A 154 -10.56 3.35 15.01
N LEU A 155 -11.72 2.88 14.53
CA LEU A 155 -11.92 2.54 13.13
C LEU A 155 -11.66 3.76 12.23
N CYS A 156 -10.91 3.52 11.15
CA CYS A 156 -10.45 4.56 10.25
C CYS A 156 -11.12 4.41 8.88
N LEU A 157 -11.65 5.51 8.33
CA LEU A 157 -12.15 5.52 6.97
C LEU A 157 -11.01 5.84 5.97
N PRO A 158 -10.94 5.15 4.81
CA PRO A 158 -11.88 4.13 4.35
C PRO A 158 -11.55 2.69 4.82
N GLY A 159 -10.43 2.44 5.50
CA GLY A 159 -9.93 1.09 5.77
C GLY A 159 -10.85 0.16 6.54
N SER A 160 -11.74 0.69 7.39
CA SER A 160 -12.73 -0.10 8.12
C SER A 160 -13.99 -0.44 7.32
N LEU A 161 -14.13 0.06 6.09
CA LEU A 161 -15.33 -0.15 5.27
C LEU A 161 -15.25 -1.45 4.46
N PRO A 162 -16.39 -2.15 4.26
CA PRO A 162 -16.46 -3.26 3.34
C PRO A 162 -16.02 -2.87 1.93
N GLY A 163 -15.32 -3.77 1.23
CA GLY A 163 -14.75 -3.52 -0.10
C GLY A 163 -13.34 -2.94 -0.08
N VAL A 164 -12.79 -2.60 1.10
CA VAL A 164 -11.40 -2.20 1.29
C VAL A 164 -10.63 -3.35 1.93
N ILE A 165 -9.38 -3.56 1.48
CA ILE A 165 -8.43 -4.40 2.21
C ILE A 165 -7.94 -3.57 3.40
N GLY A 166 -8.65 -3.71 4.53
CA GLY A 166 -8.30 -3.09 5.79
C GLY A 166 -7.10 -3.77 6.43
N VAL A 167 -6.10 -2.98 6.82
CA VAL A 167 -4.84 -3.47 7.38
C VAL A 167 -4.64 -2.98 8.81
N GLY A 168 -4.38 -3.91 9.73
CA GLY A 168 -3.92 -3.68 11.09
C GLY A 168 -2.41 -3.89 11.22
N LEU A 169 -1.86 -3.35 12.30
CA LEU A 169 -0.44 -3.45 12.63
C LEU A 169 -0.20 -4.58 13.62
N ASP A 170 0.72 -5.47 13.28
CA ASP A 170 1.29 -6.44 14.21
C ASP A 170 2.83 -6.37 14.12
N TRP A 171 3.47 -6.06 15.23
CA TRP A 171 4.92 -5.93 15.32
C TRP A 171 5.64 -7.28 15.27
N ASP A 172 4.98 -8.34 15.72
CA ASP A 172 5.52 -9.70 15.79
C ASP A 172 5.28 -10.47 14.49
N CYS A 173 4.43 -9.95 13.60
CA CYS A 173 4.22 -10.49 12.27
C CYS A 173 5.52 -10.41 11.45
N PRO A 174 6.03 -11.53 10.91
CA PRO A 174 7.18 -11.52 10.02
C PRO A 174 6.92 -10.66 8.77
N ARG A 175 7.94 -9.93 8.30
CA ARG A 175 7.82 -8.99 7.16
C ARG A 175 7.43 -9.64 5.83
N ASP A 176 7.68 -10.93 5.70
CA ASP A 176 7.38 -11.76 4.54
C ASP A 176 6.04 -12.50 4.70
N ARG A 177 5.26 -12.20 5.75
CA ARG A 177 3.96 -12.83 6.01
C ARG A 177 2.87 -11.79 6.27
N TYR A 178 1.63 -12.27 6.21
CA TYR A 178 0.44 -11.60 6.68
C TYR A 178 -0.56 -12.65 7.17
N TYR A 179 -1.55 -12.25 7.94
CA TYR A 179 -2.67 -13.12 8.30
C TYR A 179 -3.99 -12.33 8.35
N LEU A 180 -5.11 -13.05 8.24
CA LEU A 180 -6.45 -12.47 8.33
C LEU A 180 -7.07 -12.85 9.68
N LYS A 181 -7.57 -11.86 10.42
CA LYS A 181 -8.31 -12.07 11.66
C LYS A 181 -9.48 -11.10 11.73
N ASN A 182 -10.69 -11.65 11.94
CA ASN A 182 -11.92 -10.86 12.06
C ASN A 182 -12.14 -9.87 10.90
N GLY A 183 -11.80 -10.26 9.66
CA GLY A 183 -11.97 -9.41 8.47
C GLY A 183 -10.90 -8.32 8.29
N CYS A 184 -9.88 -8.27 9.16
CA CYS A 184 -8.75 -7.34 9.05
C CYS A 184 -7.46 -8.11 8.77
N TYR A 185 -6.69 -7.66 7.79
CA TYR A 185 -5.37 -8.21 7.47
C TYR A 185 -4.33 -7.61 8.40
N TYR A 186 -3.42 -8.41 8.95
CA TYR A 186 -2.34 -7.93 9.79
C TYR A 186 -1.00 -8.21 9.12
N ALA A 187 -0.13 -7.21 9.15
CA ALA A 187 1.20 -7.26 8.56
C ALA A 187 2.21 -6.50 9.44
N SER A 188 3.49 -6.76 9.18
CA SER A 188 4.60 -6.14 9.90
C SER A 188 4.65 -4.62 9.69
N GLY A 189 4.80 -3.86 10.78
CA GLY A 189 5.05 -2.41 10.74
C GLY A 189 6.48 -2.01 10.41
N TYR A 190 7.35 -2.95 10.08
CA TYR A 190 8.75 -2.67 9.78
C TYR A 190 9.03 -2.67 8.27
N PRO A 191 9.75 -1.65 7.74
CA PRO A 191 10.39 -1.75 6.45
C PRO A 191 11.62 -2.68 6.51
N ARG A 192 12.33 -2.84 5.40
CA ARG A 192 13.59 -3.58 5.38
C ARG A 192 14.57 -3.01 6.39
N SER A 193 15.33 -3.94 7.00
CA SER A 193 16.45 -3.56 7.84
C SER A 193 17.51 -2.87 7.01
N LEU A 194 18.05 -1.77 7.52
CA LEU A 194 19.16 -1.05 6.90
C LEU A 194 20.45 -1.49 7.60
N PRO A 195 21.52 -1.86 6.85
CA PRO A 195 22.78 -2.26 7.45
C PRO A 195 23.32 -1.18 8.40
N GLY A 196 23.71 -1.57 9.61
CA GLY A 196 24.27 -0.66 10.62
C GLY A 196 23.25 0.26 11.31
N MET A 197 21.96 0.13 11.03
CA MET A 197 20.91 0.93 11.67
C MET A 197 19.95 0.01 12.46
N PRO A 198 19.80 0.21 13.80
CA PRO A 198 18.76 -0.46 14.58
C PRO A 198 17.37 -0.22 13.98
N ARG A 199 16.49 -1.23 14.01
CA ARG A 199 15.16 -1.15 13.37
C ARG A 199 14.30 -0.03 13.95
N GLU A 200 14.45 0.24 15.24
CA GLU A 200 13.74 1.26 16.01
C GLU A 200 14.16 2.68 15.64
N ARG A 201 15.32 2.83 14.98
CA ARG A 201 15.79 4.11 14.43
C ARG A 201 15.39 4.33 12.97
N ASN A 202 14.79 3.32 12.35
CA ASN A 202 14.22 3.42 11.02
C ASN A 202 12.75 3.90 11.12
N LEU A 203 12.19 4.39 10.02
CA LEU A 203 10.76 4.65 9.93
C LEU A 203 9.99 3.33 10.11
N HIS A 204 8.92 3.34 10.91
CA HIS A 204 8.11 2.16 11.19
C HIS A 204 6.69 2.57 11.60
N GLY A 205 5.74 1.63 11.55
CA GLY A 205 4.35 1.85 11.96
C GLY A 205 3.32 1.29 11.00
N ILE A 206 2.06 1.68 11.21
CA ILE A 206 0.91 1.22 10.41
C ILE A 206 1.12 1.47 8.92
N SER A 207 1.77 2.57 8.54
CA SER A 207 2.06 2.87 7.14
C SER A 207 2.84 1.78 6.43
N PHE A 208 3.76 1.11 7.13
CA PHE A 208 4.57 0.03 6.61
C PHE A 208 3.84 -1.32 6.64
N ALA A 209 2.91 -1.53 7.57
CA ALA A 209 2.02 -2.68 7.52
C ALA A 209 1.13 -2.61 6.27
N VAL A 210 0.52 -1.45 6.01
CA VAL A 210 -0.25 -1.19 4.78
C VAL A 210 0.64 -1.36 3.54
N ALA A 211 1.85 -0.80 3.53
CA ALA A 211 2.80 -0.94 2.43
C ALA A 211 3.19 -2.41 2.15
N ASN A 212 3.52 -3.17 3.20
CA ASN A 212 3.83 -4.59 3.09
C ASN A 212 2.64 -5.36 2.52
N MET A 213 1.42 -5.06 3.00
CA MET A 213 0.20 -5.68 2.51
C MET A 213 -0.08 -5.33 1.04
N THR A 214 0.10 -4.07 0.64
CA THR A 214 -0.01 -3.64 -0.78
C THR A 214 0.94 -4.44 -1.66
N GLY A 215 2.18 -4.67 -1.22
CA GLY A 215 3.14 -5.52 -1.93
C GLY A 215 2.62 -6.95 -2.11
N PHE A 216 2.00 -7.54 -1.09
CA PHE A 216 1.39 -8.87 -1.20
C PHE A 216 0.16 -8.87 -2.13
N VAL A 217 -0.67 -7.83 -2.09
CA VAL A 217 -1.86 -7.68 -2.95
C VAL A 217 -1.47 -7.59 -4.43
N LEU A 218 -0.41 -6.86 -4.77
CA LEU A 218 0.10 -6.81 -6.14
C LEU A 218 0.56 -8.18 -6.64
N ARG A 219 1.30 -8.92 -5.82
CA ARG A 219 1.75 -10.28 -6.16
C ARG A 219 0.58 -11.26 -6.32
N ALA A 220 -0.41 -11.16 -5.43
CA ALA A 220 -1.62 -11.97 -5.49
C ALA A 220 -2.41 -11.71 -6.78
N ARG A 221 -2.61 -10.44 -7.12
CA ARG A 221 -3.35 -10.03 -8.32
C ARG A 221 -2.67 -10.49 -9.62
N GLU A 222 -1.35 -10.38 -9.72
CA GLU A 222 -0.61 -10.91 -10.87
C GLU A 222 -0.80 -12.42 -11.01
N SER A 223 -0.72 -13.15 -9.89
CA SER A 223 -0.86 -14.61 -9.89
C SER A 223 -2.27 -15.05 -10.33
N VAL A 224 -3.31 -14.40 -9.82
CA VAL A 224 -4.71 -14.68 -10.23
C VAL A 224 -4.92 -14.38 -11.71
N ASN A 225 -4.35 -13.28 -12.23
CA ASN A 225 -4.46 -12.95 -13.65
C ASN A 225 -3.79 -14.02 -14.54
N ALA A 226 -2.63 -14.54 -14.11
CA ALA A 226 -1.93 -15.60 -14.84
C ALA A 226 -2.73 -16.91 -14.84
N ASP A 227 -3.32 -17.29 -13.70
CA ASP A 227 -4.16 -18.49 -13.59
C ASP A 227 -5.42 -18.39 -14.45
N LEU A 228 -6.10 -17.23 -14.43
CA LEU A 228 -7.28 -16.98 -15.26
C LEU A 228 -6.94 -17.03 -16.76
N LEU A 229 -5.80 -16.47 -17.17
CA LEU A 229 -5.32 -16.58 -18.55
C LEU A 229 -5.04 -18.02 -18.94
N GLY A 230 -4.36 -18.78 -18.07
CA GLY A 230 -4.10 -20.20 -18.29
C GLY A 230 -5.39 -21.01 -18.44
N ALA A 231 -6.37 -20.77 -17.58
CA ALA A 231 -7.68 -21.42 -17.64
C ALA A 231 -8.43 -21.09 -18.94
N ALA A 232 -8.43 -19.81 -19.36
CA ALA A 232 -9.09 -19.39 -20.60
C ALA A 232 -8.44 -20.00 -21.85
N LEU A 233 -7.10 -20.10 -21.87
CA LEU A 233 -6.38 -20.76 -22.98
C LEU A 233 -6.65 -22.26 -23.01
N ALA A 234 -6.71 -22.92 -21.85
CA ALA A 234 -7.04 -24.34 -21.76
C ALA A 234 -8.46 -24.64 -22.27
N SER A 235 -9.45 -23.81 -21.93
CA SER A 235 -10.83 -24.00 -22.40
C SER A 235 -10.97 -23.85 -23.91
N GLU A 236 -10.20 -22.95 -24.54
CA GLU A 236 -10.18 -22.80 -26.01
C GLU A 236 -9.41 -23.94 -26.70
N ALA A 237 -8.42 -24.54 -26.03
CA ALA A 237 -7.65 -25.68 -26.54
C ALA A 237 -8.43 -27.01 -26.53
N GLY A 238 -9.65 -27.04 -25.97
CA GLY A 238 -10.50 -28.23 -25.93
C GLY A 238 -10.02 -29.33 -24.97
N VAL A 239 -9.29 -28.95 -23.92
CA VAL A 239 -8.87 -29.83 -22.81
C VAL A 239 -9.81 -29.67 -21.63
#